data_AF-A0A8T4KHX5-F1
#
_entry.id   AF-A0A8T4KHX5-F1
#
_cell.length_a   1.000
_cell.length_b   1.000
_cell.length_c   1.000
_cell.angle_alpha   90.00
_cell.angle_beta   90.00
_cell.angle_gamma   90.00
#
_symmetry.space_group_name_H-M   'P 1'
#
loop_
_entity.id
_entity.type
_entity.pdbx_description
1 polymer ?
#
loop_
_entity_poly.entity_id
_entity_poly.type
_entity_poly.pdbx_seq_one_letter_code
_entity_poly.pdbx_strand_id
1 'polypeptide(L)'
;MDMNVINNLLDEIAADRTVPKNIRSAMEQAKASLADVKQEMAVRINGAISILDEVANDPNIPVYSRTQIWNIVSMLEVLNEKSQ
;
A
#
# COMPACT_ATOMS: atom_id res chain seq x y z
N MET A 1 -9.28 -5.34 11.83
CA MET A 1 -8.89 -4.99 10.46
C MET A 1 -7.40 -5.15 10.49
N ASP A 2 -6.94 -6.21 9.84
CA ASP A 2 -5.71 -6.86 10.26
C ASP A 2 -4.64 -6.59 9.23
N MET A 3 -3.43 -6.30 9.71
CA MET A 3 -2.24 -6.05 8.88
C MET A 3 -2.05 -7.12 7.78
N ASN A 4 -2.44 -8.35 8.08
CA ASN A 4 -2.38 -9.48 7.16
C ASN A 4 -3.27 -9.29 5.92
N VAL A 5 -4.45 -8.68 6.09
CA VAL A 5 -5.35 -8.40 4.96
C VAL A 5 -4.70 -7.38 4.03
N ILE A 6 -4.11 -6.32 4.59
CA ILE A 6 -3.41 -5.30 3.82
C ILE A 6 -2.22 -5.91 3.07
N ASN A 7 -1.41 -6.73 3.73
CA ASN A 7 -0.28 -7.42 3.10
C ASN A 7 -0.73 -8.32 1.94
N ASN A 8 -1.82 -9.07 2.10
CA ASN A 8 -2.35 -9.92 1.04
C ASN A 8 -2.82 -9.09 -0.17
N LEU A 9 -3.52 -7.98 0.05
CA LEU A 9 -3.96 -7.10 -1.03
C LEU A 9 -2.78 -6.47 -1.78
N LEU A 10 -1.72 -6.07 -1.07
CA LEU A 10 -0.48 -5.59 -1.69
C LEU A 10 0.17 -6.69 -2.54
N ASP A 11 0.23 -7.92 -2.04
CA ASP A 11 0.79 -9.07 -2.75
C ASP A 11 0.01 -9.44 -4.02
N GLU A 12 -1.33 -9.35 -3.98
CA GLU A 12 -2.19 -9.58 -5.14
C GLU A 12 -1.85 -8.62 -6.28
N ILE A 13 -1.71 -7.32 -5.99
CA ILE A 13 -1.36 -6.31 -6.99
C ILE A 13 0.10 -6.48 -7.45
N ALA A 14 1.02 -6.80 -6.53
CA ALA A 14 2.43 -7.03 -6.86
C ALA A 14 2.64 -8.24 -7.80
N ALA A 15 1.80 -9.27 -7.67
CA ALA A 15 1.83 -10.47 -8.50
C ALA A 15 1.11 -10.31 -9.86
N ASP A 16 0.24 -9.31 -10.02
CA ASP A 16 -0.53 -9.09 -11.23
C ASP A 16 0.35 -8.59 -12.39
N ARG A 17 0.67 -9.48 -13.33
CA ARG A 17 1.52 -9.17 -14.49
C ARG A 17 0.88 -8.19 -15.49
N THR A 18 -0.41 -7.92 -15.38
CA THR A 18 -1.13 -6.96 -16.22
C THR A 18 -0.96 -5.51 -15.72
N VAL A 19 -0.51 -5.34 -14.47
CA VAL A 19 -0.18 -4.04 -13.87
C VAL A 19 1.24 -3.63 -14.26
N PRO A 20 1.52 -2.37 -14.63
CA PRO A 20 2.86 -1.90 -14.94
C PRO A 20 3.89 -2.10 -13.81
N LYS A 21 5.16 -2.28 -14.18
CA LYS A 21 6.24 -2.67 -13.24
C LYS A 21 6.42 -1.67 -12.08
N ASN A 22 6.33 -0.37 -12.35
CA ASN A 22 6.44 0.68 -11.34
C ASN A 22 5.38 0.53 -10.25
N ILE A 23 4.14 0.18 -10.61
CA ILE A 23 3.06 -0.01 -9.64
C ILE A 23 3.30 -1.25 -8.79
N ARG A 24 3.71 -2.36 -9.40
CA ARG A 24 4.07 -3.57 -8.64
C ARG A 24 5.25 -3.31 -7.69
N SER A 25 6.26 -2.60 -8.16
CA SER A 25 7.39 -2.16 -7.32
C SER A 25 6.97 -1.27 -6.16
N ALA A 26 5.94 -0.44 -6.32
CA ALA A 26 5.42 0.39 -5.24
C ALA A 26 4.72 -0.45 -4.16
N MET A 27 3.99 -1.51 -4.53
CA MET A 27 3.35 -2.41 -3.55
C MET A 27 4.37 -3.11 -2.65
N GLU A 28 5.46 -3.59 -3.25
CA GLU A 28 6.57 -4.22 -2.53
C GLU A 28 7.25 -3.22 -1.57
N GLN A 29 7.43 -1.96 -2.00
CA GLN A 29 7.99 -0.91 -1.15
C GLN A 29 7.06 -0.53 0.02
N ALA A 30 5.76 -0.40 -0.25
CA ALA A 30 4.77 -0.16 0.80
C ALA A 30 4.78 -1.29 1.82
N LYS A 31 4.80 -2.55 1.37
CA LYS A 31 4.92 -3.73 2.23
C LYS A 31 6.21 -3.76 3.04
N ALA A 32 7.34 -3.37 2.43
CA ALA A 32 8.61 -3.25 3.14
C ALA A 32 8.57 -2.16 4.23
N SER A 33 7.92 -1.03 3.96
CA SER A 33 7.72 0.04 4.95
C SER A 33 6.89 -0.45 6.14
N LEU A 34 5.81 -1.19 5.88
CA LEU A 34 4.96 -1.82 6.89
C LEU A 34 5.71 -2.86 7.75
N ALA A 35 6.70 -3.54 7.17
CA ALA A 35 7.49 -4.57 7.84
C ALA A 35 8.70 -4.03 8.64
N ASP A 36 9.00 -2.73 8.56
CA ASP A 36 10.18 -2.17 9.24
C ASP A 36 9.98 -2.09 10.76
N VAL A 37 10.35 -3.18 11.45
CA VAL A 37 10.21 -3.32 12.91
C VAL A 37 10.99 -2.28 13.73
N LYS A 38 11.90 -1.52 13.12
CA LYS A 38 12.70 -0.49 13.79
C LYS A 38 11.95 0.83 13.98
N GLN A 39 10.91 1.08 13.19
CA GLN A 39 10.12 2.31 13.23
C GLN A 39 8.86 2.13 14.09
N GLU A 40 8.24 3.21 14.56
CA GLU A 40 6.93 3.12 15.20
C GLU A 40 5.84 2.76 14.19
N MET A 41 4.76 2.12 14.65
CA MET A 41 3.66 1.67 13.78
C MET A 41 3.11 2.81 12.92
N ALA A 42 2.87 3.98 13.52
CA ALA A 42 2.38 5.17 12.80
C ALA A 42 3.34 5.62 11.69
N VAL A 43 4.66 5.57 11.94
CA VAL A 43 5.69 5.94 10.95
C VAL A 43 5.69 4.94 9.79
N ARG A 44 5.58 3.64 10.07
CA ARG A 44 5.47 2.59 9.04
C ARG A 44 4.23 2.78 8.16
N ILE A 45 3.09 3.04 8.79
CA ILE A 45 1.82 3.25 8.08
C ILE A 45 1.89 4.50 7.21
N ASN A 46 2.38 5.62 7.74
CA ASN A 46 2.53 6.87 6.98
C ASN A 46 3.49 6.70 5.79
N GLY A 47 4.59 5.96 5.96
CA GLY A 47 5.52 5.64 4.88
C GLY A 47 4.84 4.84 3.76
N ALA A 48 4.05 3.82 4.11
CA ALA A 48 3.29 3.04 3.14
C ALA A 48 2.24 3.89 2.41
N ILE A 49 1.46 4.71 3.13
CA ILE A 49 0.46 5.61 2.53
C ILE A 49 1.12 6.54 1.51
N SER A 50 2.25 7.17 1.86
CA SER A 50 2.95 8.09 0.96
C SER A 50 3.38 7.41 -0.35
N ILE A 51 3.86 6.17 -0.30
CA ILE A 51 4.25 5.39 -1.49
C ILE A 51 3.02 5.09 -2.36
N LEU A 52 1.92 4.70 -1.72
CA LEU A 52 0.67 4.35 -2.39
C LEU A 52 0.01 5.56 -3.05
N ASP A 53 0.03 6.72 -2.41
CA ASP A 53 -0.50 7.96 -2.96
C ASP A 53 0.28 8.45 -4.18
N GLU A 54 1.62 8.35 -4.14
CA GLU A 54 2.46 8.72 -5.29
C GLU A 54 2.09 7.90 -6.52
N VAL A 55 1.97 6.58 -6.36
CA VAL A 55 1.65 5.69 -7.47
C VAL A 55 0.18 5.74 -7.89
N ALA A 56 -0.73 6.06 -6.96
CA ALA A 56 -2.12 6.29 -7.28
C ALA A 56 -2.32 7.49 -8.21
N ASN A 57 -1.36 8.41 -8.29
CA ASN A 57 -1.35 9.54 -9.20
C ASN A 57 -0.67 9.26 -10.56
N ASP A 58 -0.11 8.07 -10.77
CA ASP A 58 0.53 7.71 -12.03
C ASP A 58 -0.50 7.72 -13.19
N PRO A 59 -0.20 8.34 -14.34
CA PRO A 59 -1.14 8.39 -15.46
C PRO A 59 -1.33 7.04 -16.17
N ASN A 60 -0.40 6.09 -16.00
CA ASN A 60 -0.43 4.77 -16.64
C ASN A 60 -1.04 3.68 -15.75
N ILE A 61 -1.47 4.01 -14.52
CA ILE A 61 -2.09 3.02 -13.64
C ILE A 61 -3.45 2.56 -14.20
N PRO A 62 -3.72 1.24 -14.25
CA PRO A 62 -5.04 0.74 -14.56
C PRO A 62 -6.09 1.22 -13.54
N VAL A 63 -7.29 1.53 -14.02
CA VAL A 63 -8.38 2.07 -13.17
C VAL A 63 -8.69 1.12 -12.00
N TYR A 64 -8.74 -0.18 -12.25
CA TYR A 64 -9.01 -1.17 -11.20
C TYR A 64 -7.92 -1.17 -10.12
N SER A 65 -6.64 -1.12 -10.52
CA SER A 65 -5.51 -1.06 -9.58
C SER A 65 -5.53 0.22 -8.78
N ARG A 66 -5.89 1.35 -9.40
CA ARG A 66 -6.09 2.62 -8.69
C ARG A 66 -7.13 2.43 -7.60
N THR A 67 -8.31 1.91 -7.91
CA THR A 67 -9.37 1.66 -6.91
C THR A 67 -8.89 0.71 -5.79
N GLN A 68 -8.14 -0.35 -6.11
CA GLN A 68 -7.58 -1.23 -5.09
C GLN A 68 -6.60 -0.49 -4.16
N ILE A 69 -5.72 0.34 -4.71
CA ILE A 69 -4.76 1.14 -3.94
C ILE A 69 -5.50 2.12 -3.02
N TRP A 70 -6.52 2.82 -3.52
CA TRP A 70 -7.34 3.71 -2.70
C TRP A 70 -7.99 2.97 -1.52
N ASN A 71 -8.52 1.77 -1.75
CA ASN A 71 -9.07 0.95 -0.67
C ASN A 71 -8.00 0.58 0.38
N ILE A 72 -6.79 0.24 -0.06
CA ILE A 72 -5.67 -0.08 0.85
C ILE A 72 -5.27 1.15 1.67
N VAL A 73 -5.17 2.33 1.04
CA VAL A 73 -4.87 3.59 1.73
C VAL A 73 -5.91 3.88 2.82
N SER A 74 -7.21 3.79 2.52
CA SER A 74 -8.25 4.00 3.53
C SER A 74 -8.19 2.97 4.67
N MET A 75 -7.80 1.72 4.39
CA MET A 75 -7.58 0.72 5.44
C MET A 75 -6.39 1.05 6.33
N LEU A 76 -5.30 1.56 5.73
CA LEU A 76 -4.11 2.01 6.45
C LEU A 76 -4.41 3.24 7.32
N GLU A 77 -5.18 4.20 6.82
CA GLU A 77 -5.62 5.38 7.59
C GLU A 77 -6.42 4.98 8.84
N VAL A 78 -7.39 4.07 8.69
CA VAL A 78 -8.17 3.54 9.82
C VAL A 78 -7.29 2.79 10.82
N LEU A 79 -6.25 2.10 10.35
CA LEU A 79 -5.29 1.43 11.23
C LEU A 79 -4.42 2.45 12.00
N ASN A 80 -4.04 3.55 11.35
CA ASN A 80 -3.27 4.63 11.93
C ASN A 80 -4.05 5.32 13.06
N GLU A 81 -5.33 5.65 12.82
CA GLU A 81 -6.21 6.28 13.81
C GLU A 81 -6.40 5.41 15.06
N LYS A 82 -6.47 4.09 14.90
CA LYS A 82 -6.61 3.15 16.03
C LYS A 82 -5.32 2.93 16.81
N SER A 83 -4.18 3.33 16.24
CA SER A 83 -2.86 3.17 16.87
C SER A 83 -2.45 4.42 17.67
N GLN A 84 -3.26 5.49 17.61
CA GLN A 84 -3.15 6.71 18.42
C GLN A 84 -3.95 6.55 19.72
#